data_AF-A0A7G5ZRK5-F1
#
_entry.id   AF-A0A7G5ZRK5-F1
#
_cell.length_a   1.000
_cell.length_b   1.000
_cell.length_c   1.000
_cell.angle_alpha   90.00
_cell.angle_beta   90.00
_cell.angle_gamma   90.00
#
_symmetry.space_group_name_H-M   'P 1'
#
loop_
_entity.id
_entity.type
_entity.pdbx_description
1 polymer ?
#
loop_
_entity_poly.entity_id
_entity_poly.type
_entity_poly.pdbx_seq_one_letter_code
_entity_poly.pdbx_strand_id
1 'polypeptide(L)'
;MLSLLTLLHECAHGLMLTRFGGTARRAGFMLFYLTPAFFVDVTDGWRLRDRRQRVAVALAGPAVHAVAAAVALLVAVMLPQPAVHEALLLVAVSCVGVVLLNLIPFVRFDGYIALMSAVDEPNLRVRAMRDGTDLLARVLFGARRSNLRLERWWSIPFGLASLVAPAVLVLFAVARAVRALAGGGPILGVLVVALESVVVLAAVSLLARALLRVLRSGVSRLRVISVSALLVASVVTAGVLIPVPVTATLGFVVRDDHVVLVQAAQNVDVEVPAGAHVVLMSSGILANDQVGTAIARPRRPTPTKVPLDALLPVTAAGVSVPAVVVARLEVAEENDTLPSAGQARIGLGVRNLWQTLWTTGVTMPLSLPGSEK
;
A
#
# COMPACT_ATOMS: atom_id res chain seq x y z
N MET A 1 -10.19 -18.31 1.31
CA MET A 1 -11.41 -17.81 0.66
C MET A 1 -11.10 -16.89 -0.53
N LEU A 2 -10.27 -15.85 -0.38
CA LEU A 2 -9.88 -14.97 -1.51
C LEU A 2 -9.25 -15.72 -2.69
N SER A 3 -8.38 -16.71 -2.45
CA SER A 3 -7.77 -17.52 -3.52
C SER A 3 -8.80 -18.29 -4.36
N LEU A 4 -9.91 -18.73 -3.76
CA LEU A 4 -11.00 -19.38 -4.48
C LEU A 4 -11.74 -18.37 -5.36
N LEU A 5 -11.95 -17.14 -4.86
CA LEU A 5 -12.54 -16.07 -5.67
C LEU A 5 -11.63 -15.68 -6.83
N THR A 6 -10.31 -15.68 -6.63
CA THR A 6 -9.33 -15.48 -7.72
C THR A 6 -9.38 -16.61 -8.75
N LEU A 7 -9.59 -17.87 -8.33
CA LEU A 7 -9.82 -18.96 -9.27
C LEU A 7 -11.10 -18.72 -10.09
N LEU A 8 -12.21 -18.36 -9.42
CA LEU A 8 -13.48 -18.07 -10.08
C LEU A 8 -13.38 -16.86 -11.02
N HIS A 9 -12.61 -15.84 -10.66
CA HIS A 9 -12.29 -14.68 -11.48
C HIS A 9 -11.68 -15.11 -12.82
N GLU A 10 -10.64 -15.94 -12.78
CA GLU A 10 -9.96 -16.44 -13.97
C GLU A 10 -10.88 -17.34 -14.81
N CYS A 11 -11.66 -18.21 -14.16
CA CYS A 11 -12.67 -19.02 -14.82
C CYS A 11 -13.74 -18.17 -15.52
N ALA A 12 -14.14 -17.03 -14.94
CA ALA A 12 -15.14 -16.14 -15.54
C ALA A 12 -14.65 -15.53 -16.86
N HIS A 13 -13.37 -15.15 -16.96
CA HIS A 13 -12.80 -14.72 -18.24
C HIS A 13 -12.90 -15.81 -19.31
N GLY A 14 -12.53 -17.05 -18.97
CA GLY A 14 -12.61 -18.20 -19.87
C GLY A 14 -14.04 -18.51 -20.31
N LEU A 15 -14.99 -18.52 -19.36
CA LEU A 15 -16.40 -18.79 -19.63
C LEU A 15 -17.04 -17.70 -20.51
N MET A 16 -16.69 -16.43 -20.26
CA MET A 16 -17.21 -15.34 -21.08
C MET A 16 -16.64 -15.38 -22.50
N LEU A 17 -15.37 -15.78 -22.65
CA LEU A 17 -14.73 -15.96 -23.95
C LEU A 17 -15.40 -17.08 -24.76
N THR A 18 -15.65 -18.23 -24.14
CA THR A 18 -16.32 -19.36 -24.81
C THR A 18 -17.76 -19.02 -25.20
N ARG A 19 -18.47 -18.25 -24.37
CA ARG A 19 -19.83 -17.77 -24.68
C ARG A 19 -19.89 -16.91 -25.96
N PHE A 20 -18.82 -16.20 -26.29
CA PHE A 20 -18.72 -15.38 -27.50
C PHE A 20 -18.02 -16.10 -28.68
N GLY A 21 -17.76 -17.40 -28.56
CA GLY A 21 -17.19 -18.21 -29.64
C GLY A 21 -15.66 -18.21 -29.70
N GLY A 22 -14.98 -17.70 -28.68
CA GLY A 22 -13.52 -17.87 -28.53
C GLY A 22 -13.15 -19.15 -27.80
N THR A 23 -11.87 -19.52 -27.85
CA THR A 23 -11.35 -20.73 -27.20
C THR A 23 -10.38 -20.40 -26.05
N ALA A 24 -10.71 -20.84 -24.83
CA ALA A 24 -9.77 -20.81 -23.71
C ALA A 24 -8.81 -22.00 -23.85
N ARG A 25 -7.54 -21.73 -24.15
CA ARG A 25 -6.60 -22.78 -24.60
C ARG A 25 -5.90 -23.49 -23.44
N ARG A 26 -5.64 -22.78 -22.36
CA ARG A 26 -4.85 -23.25 -21.20
C ARG A 26 -5.40 -22.62 -19.93
N ALA A 27 -5.39 -23.37 -18.84
CA ALA A 27 -5.62 -22.85 -17.50
C ALA A 27 -4.54 -23.43 -16.59
N GLY A 28 -4.07 -22.65 -15.61
CA GLY A 28 -3.00 -23.11 -14.74
C GLY A 28 -2.68 -22.13 -13.61
N PHE A 29 -1.45 -22.25 -13.12
CA PHE A 29 -0.93 -21.47 -12.01
C PHE A 29 0.35 -20.76 -12.45
N MET A 30 0.50 -19.49 -12.10
CA MET A 30 1.68 -18.68 -12.36
C MET A 30 2.03 -17.79 -11.17
N LEU A 31 3.28 -17.30 -11.12
CA LEU A 31 3.68 -16.26 -10.17
C LEU A 31 3.55 -14.90 -10.85
N PHE A 32 2.58 -14.09 -10.41
CA PHE A 32 2.43 -12.70 -10.86
C PHE A 32 2.88 -11.77 -9.73
N TYR A 33 3.96 -11.01 -9.95
CA TYR A 33 4.61 -10.16 -8.92
C TYR A 33 4.95 -10.90 -7.60
N LEU A 34 5.52 -12.11 -7.70
CA LEU A 34 5.87 -12.97 -6.55
C LEU A 34 4.67 -13.50 -5.75
N THR A 35 3.45 -13.22 -6.19
CA THR A 35 2.22 -13.80 -5.63
C THR A 35 1.73 -14.97 -6.48
N PRO A 36 1.36 -16.10 -5.86
CA PRO A 36 0.72 -17.20 -6.57
C PRO A 36 -0.63 -16.75 -7.15
N ALA A 37 -0.81 -16.93 -8.45
CA ALA A 37 -2.00 -16.53 -9.19
C ALA A 37 -2.47 -17.67 -10.10
N PHE A 38 -3.79 -17.86 -10.17
CA PHE A 38 -4.38 -18.67 -11.23
C PHE A 38 -4.36 -17.88 -12.53
N PHE A 39 -4.36 -18.56 -13.67
CA PHE A 39 -4.55 -17.90 -14.96
C PHE A 39 -5.37 -18.76 -15.90
N VAL A 40 -6.18 -18.10 -16.72
CA VAL A 40 -6.80 -18.70 -17.91
C VAL A 40 -6.30 -17.95 -19.15
N ASP A 41 -5.74 -18.70 -20.11
CA ASP A 41 -5.29 -18.15 -21.39
C ASP A 41 -6.49 -17.75 -22.26
N VAL A 42 -6.82 -16.46 -22.19
CA VAL A 42 -7.86 -15.79 -22.97
C VAL A 42 -7.30 -15.03 -24.18
N THR A 43 -6.10 -15.39 -24.67
CA THR A 43 -5.48 -14.74 -25.84
C THR A 43 -6.35 -14.83 -27.10
N ASP A 44 -7.22 -15.82 -27.21
CA ASP A 44 -8.16 -15.93 -28.34
C ASP A 44 -9.22 -14.80 -28.32
N GLY A 45 -9.43 -14.13 -27.19
CA GLY A 45 -10.35 -13.00 -27.05
C GLY A 45 -10.02 -11.80 -27.93
N TRP A 46 -8.74 -11.67 -28.35
CA TRP A 46 -8.33 -10.66 -29.33
C TRP A 46 -8.94 -10.87 -30.72
N ARG A 47 -9.41 -12.08 -31.03
CA ARG A 47 -10.04 -12.41 -32.32
C ARG A 47 -11.53 -12.07 -32.37
N LEU A 48 -12.13 -11.72 -31.24
CA LEU A 48 -13.53 -11.30 -31.20
C LEU A 48 -13.67 -9.97 -31.95
N ARG A 49 -14.54 -9.95 -32.98
CA ARG A 49 -14.75 -8.77 -33.84
C ARG A 49 -15.44 -7.63 -33.10
N ASP A 50 -16.38 -7.93 -32.20
CA ASP A 50 -17.10 -6.92 -31.44
C ASP A 50 -16.30 -6.49 -30.20
N ARG A 51 -15.98 -5.19 -30.14
CA ARG A 51 -15.33 -4.55 -28.99
C ARG A 51 -16.09 -4.74 -27.68
N ARG A 52 -17.43 -4.78 -27.70
CA ARG A 52 -18.24 -4.96 -26.49
C ARG A 52 -18.05 -6.35 -25.89
N GLN A 53 -17.88 -7.36 -26.74
CA GLN A 53 -17.58 -8.72 -26.30
C GLN A 53 -16.20 -8.78 -25.64
N ARG A 54 -15.19 -8.15 -26.24
CA ARG A 54 -13.84 -8.07 -25.64
C ARG A 54 -13.84 -7.35 -24.29
N VAL A 55 -14.60 -6.25 -24.17
CA VAL A 55 -14.79 -5.54 -22.90
C VAL A 55 -15.47 -6.44 -21.87
N ALA A 56 -16.52 -7.15 -22.25
CA ALA A 56 -17.24 -8.03 -21.34
C ALA A 56 -16.37 -9.22 -20.87
N VAL A 57 -15.54 -9.79 -21.75
CA VAL A 57 -14.54 -10.79 -21.35
C VAL A 57 -13.55 -10.19 -20.35
N ALA A 58 -13.03 -9.00 -20.59
CA ALA A 58 -12.12 -8.33 -19.67
C ALA A 58 -12.76 -8.00 -18.31
N LEU A 59 -14.05 -7.66 -18.26
CA LEU A 59 -14.72 -7.30 -17.01
C LEU A 59 -15.33 -8.51 -16.26
N ALA A 60 -15.28 -9.72 -16.84
CA ALA A 60 -15.88 -10.92 -16.25
C ALA A 60 -15.25 -11.28 -14.89
N GLY A 61 -13.92 -11.22 -14.78
CA GLY A 61 -13.19 -11.47 -13.54
C GLY A 61 -13.57 -10.50 -12.41
N PRO A 62 -13.44 -9.17 -12.60
CA PRO A 62 -13.85 -8.17 -11.62
C PRO A 62 -15.33 -8.30 -11.21
N ALA A 63 -16.22 -8.69 -12.14
CA ALA A 63 -17.62 -8.91 -11.83
C ALA A 63 -17.83 -10.03 -10.79
N VAL A 64 -17.01 -11.08 -10.78
CA VAL A 64 -17.07 -12.14 -9.75
C VAL A 64 -16.84 -11.57 -8.36
N HIS A 65 -15.82 -10.72 -8.20
CA HIS A 65 -15.54 -10.09 -6.90
C HIS A 65 -16.63 -9.10 -6.50
N ALA A 66 -17.20 -8.34 -7.45
CA ALA A 66 -18.29 -7.42 -7.17
C ALA A 66 -19.54 -8.16 -6.67
N VAL A 67 -19.90 -9.27 -7.32
CA VAL A 67 -21.03 -10.12 -6.89
C VAL A 67 -20.74 -10.75 -5.52
N ALA A 68 -19.53 -11.28 -5.30
CA ALA A 68 -19.15 -11.84 -4.02
C ALA A 68 -19.21 -10.80 -2.88
N ALA A 69 -18.79 -9.56 -3.13
CA ALA A 69 -18.91 -8.46 -2.17
C ALA A 69 -20.38 -8.16 -1.84
N ALA A 70 -21.23 -8.04 -2.87
CA ALA A 70 -22.66 -7.77 -2.69
C ALA A 70 -23.35 -8.88 -1.89
N VAL A 71 -23.07 -10.15 -2.21
CA VAL A 71 -23.60 -11.29 -1.46
C VAL A 71 -23.12 -11.28 -0.01
N ALA A 72 -21.84 -11.03 0.23
CA ALA A 72 -21.29 -10.96 1.59
C ALA A 72 -21.98 -9.87 2.42
N LEU A 73 -22.22 -8.68 1.84
CA LEU A 73 -22.94 -7.59 2.52
C LEU A 73 -24.40 -7.95 2.80
N LEU A 74 -25.11 -8.55 1.85
CA LEU A 74 -26.50 -8.98 2.04
C LEU A 74 -26.61 -10.01 3.18
N VAL A 75 -25.72 -11.00 3.19
CA VAL A 75 -25.69 -12.01 4.25
C VAL A 75 -25.30 -11.40 5.60
N ALA A 76 -24.39 -10.43 5.63
CA ALA A 76 -23.98 -9.74 6.86
C ALA A 76 -25.13 -8.97 7.51
N VAL A 77 -26.07 -8.43 6.72
CA VAL A 77 -27.28 -7.76 7.23
C VAL A 77 -28.29 -8.77 7.81
N MET A 78 -28.33 -9.99 7.27
CA MET A 78 -29.28 -11.03 7.69
C MET A 78 -28.82 -11.84 8.91
N LEU A 79 -27.52 -11.91 9.18
CA LEU A 79 -26.95 -12.73 10.26
C LEU A 79 -26.51 -11.86 11.45
N PRO A 80 -27.14 -12.03 12.64
CA PRO A 80 -26.84 -11.20 13.82
C PRO A 80 -25.64 -11.68 14.65
N GLN A 81 -24.87 -12.68 14.18
CA GLN A 81 -23.72 -13.21 14.92
C GLN A 81 -22.49 -12.29 14.73
N PRO A 82 -21.92 -11.69 15.80
CA PRO A 82 -20.88 -10.67 15.68
C PRO A 82 -19.63 -11.12 14.89
N ALA A 83 -19.10 -12.31 15.20
CA ALA A 83 -17.90 -12.82 14.53
C ALA A 83 -18.11 -13.13 13.04
N VAL A 84 -19.32 -13.60 12.67
CA VAL A 84 -19.67 -13.89 11.27
C VAL A 84 -19.87 -12.59 10.50
N HIS A 85 -20.50 -11.60 11.13
CA HIS A 85 -20.69 -10.27 10.56
C HIS A 85 -19.34 -9.61 10.23
N GLU A 86 -18.40 -9.57 11.18
CA GLU A 86 -17.06 -9.01 10.96
C GLU A 86 -16.30 -9.72 9.84
N ALA A 87 -16.36 -11.06 9.80
CA ALA A 87 -15.74 -11.84 8.73
C ALA A 87 -16.33 -11.48 7.35
N LEU A 88 -17.66 -11.37 7.24
CA LEU A 88 -18.33 -11.00 5.99
C LEU A 88 -18.01 -9.56 5.55
N LEU A 89 -17.88 -8.61 6.48
CA LEU A 89 -17.43 -7.26 6.17
C LEU A 89 -15.99 -7.25 5.65
N LEU A 90 -15.08 -8.01 6.28
CA LEU A 90 -13.70 -8.15 5.81
C LEU A 90 -13.64 -8.72 4.39
N VAL A 91 -14.47 -9.72 4.10
CA VAL A 91 -14.64 -10.29 2.75
C VAL A 91 -15.10 -9.22 1.76
N ALA A 92 -16.18 -8.50 2.09
CA ALA A 92 -16.76 -7.50 1.21
C ALA A 92 -15.75 -6.39 0.86
N VAL A 93 -15.08 -5.83 1.88
CA VAL A 93 -14.06 -4.80 1.69
C VAL A 93 -12.88 -5.32 0.87
N SER A 94 -12.43 -6.55 1.12
CA SER A 94 -11.34 -7.17 0.35
C SER A 94 -11.73 -7.33 -1.12
N CYS A 95 -12.93 -7.83 -1.41
CA CYS A 95 -13.44 -7.99 -2.77
C CYS A 95 -13.59 -6.64 -3.49
N VAL A 96 -14.14 -5.62 -2.83
CA VAL A 96 -14.22 -4.26 -3.38
C VAL A 96 -12.82 -3.73 -3.70
N GLY A 97 -11.85 -3.93 -2.79
CA GLY A 97 -10.45 -3.58 -3.02
C GLY A 97 -9.87 -4.25 -4.28
N VAL A 98 -10.12 -5.56 -4.46
CA VAL A 98 -9.69 -6.31 -5.65
C VAL A 98 -10.33 -5.77 -6.93
N VAL A 99 -11.62 -5.43 -6.91
CA VAL A 99 -12.31 -4.81 -8.05
C VAL A 99 -11.67 -3.47 -8.40
N LEU A 100 -11.52 -2.59 -7.40
CA LEU A 100 -10.95 -1.26 -7.61
C LEU A 100 -9.54 -1.34 -8.19
N LEU A 101 -8.68 -2.24 -7.66
CA LEU A 101 -7.34 -2.46 -8.18
C LEU A 101 -7.35 -2.96 -9.63
N ASN A 102 -8.17 -3.96 -9.95
CA ASN A 102 -8.25 -4.51 -11.31
C ASN A 102 -8.80 -3.50 -12.32
N LEU A 103 -9.66 -2.58 -11.89
CA LEU A 103 -10.20 -1.53 -12.75
C LEU A 103 -9.24 -0.35 -12.98
N ILE A 104 -8.06 -0.32 -12.35
CA ILE A 104 -7.03 0.71 -12.61
C ILE A 104 -6.49 0.54 -14.05
N PRO A 105 -6.74 1.49 -14.96
CA PRO A 105 -6.44 1.30 -16.39
C PRO A 105 -4.97 1.63 -16.76
N PHE A 106 -4.17 2.10 -15.81
CA PHE A 106 -2.79 2.55 -16.02
C PHE A 106 -1.76 1.41 -15.94
N VAL A 107 -2.18 0.26 -15.44
CA VAL A 107 -1.43 -0.98 -15.30
C VAL A 107 -2.13 -2.06 -16.12
N ARG A 108 -1.43 -3.12 -16.53
CA ARG A 108 -2.02 -4.19 -17.34
C ARG A 108 -2.92 -5.13 -16.52
N PHE A 109 -3.91 -4.54 -15.85
CA PHE A 109 -5.03 -5.24 -15.23
C PHE A 109 -6.22 -5.29 -16.18
N ASP A 110 -7.31 -5.91 -15.74
CA ASP A 110 -8.54 -6.07 -16.51
C ASP A 110 -9.13 -4.76 -17.01
N GLY A 111 -9.13 -3.72 -16.17
CA GLY A 111 -9.61 -2.38 -16.53
C GLY A 111 -8.83 -1.78 -17.69
N TYR A 112 -7.53 -2.06 -17.80
CA TYR A 112 -6.74 -1.66 -18.96
C TYR A 112 -7.16 -2.44 -20.21
N ILE A 113 -7.35 -3.76 -20.11
CA ILE A 113 -7.78 -4.57 -21.24
C ILE A 113 -9.18 -4.16 -21.72
N ALA A 114 -10.07 -3.86 -20.78
CA ALA A 114 -11.41 -3.32 -21.05
C ALA A 114 -11.32 -1.96 -21.74
N LEU A 115 -10.55 -1.00 -21.21
CA LEU A 115 -10.40 0.34 -21.81
C LEU A 115 -9.82 0.27 -23.22
N MET A 116 -8.72 -0.47 -23.38
CA MET A 116 -8.05 -0.67 -24.66
C MET A 116 -8.98 -1.36 -25.68
N SER A 117 -9.79 -2.32 -25.25
CA SER A 117 -10.81 -2.96 -26.10
C SER A 117 -11.93 -2.00 -26.48
N ALA A 118 -12.41 -1.18 -25.54
CA ALA A 118 -13.48 -0.21 -25.76
C ALA A 118 -13.10 0.89 -26.75
N VAL A 119 -11.85 1.39 -26.64
CA VAL A 119 -11.28 2.41 -27.54
C VAL A 119 -10.80 1.80 -28.87
N ASP A 120 -10.74 0.46 -28.94
CA ASP A 120 -10.29 -0.32 -30.09
C ASP A 120 -8.85 0.04 -30.53
N GLU A 121 -7.98 0.26 -29.56
CA GLU A 121 -6.64 0.77 -29.79
C GLU A 121 -5.57 -0.22 -29.30
N PRO A 122 -4.91 -0.96 -30.20
CA PRO A 122 -3.88 -1.92 -29.80
C PRO A 122 -2.67 -1.20 -29.22
N ASN A 123 -2.04 -1.83 -28.21
CA ASN A 123 -0.87 -1.30 -27.52
C ASN A 123 -1.08 0.11 -26.93
N LEU A 124 -2.32 0.43 -26.54
CA LEU A 124 -2.74 1.74 -26.01
C LEU A 124 -1.74 2.32 -25.00
N ARG A 125 -1.40 1.55 -23.96
CA ARG A 125 -0.50 2.01 -22.89
C ARG A 125 0.89 2.35 -23.39
N VAL A 126 1.48 1.51 -24.25
CA VAL A 126 2.85 1.74 -24.77
C VAL A 126 2.90 3.00 -25.64
N ARG A 127 1.88 3.22 -26.47
CA ARG A 127 1.80 4.42 -27.32
C ARG A 127 1.59 5.68 -26.49
N ALA A 128 0.65 5.64 -25.55
CA ALA A 128 0.39 6.77 -24.65
C ALA A 128 1.60 7.12 -23.79
N MET A 129 2.27 6.11 -23.20
CA MET A 129 3.51 6.33 -22.43
C MET A 129 4.57 7.05 -23.27
N ARG A 130 4.71 6.69 -24.56
CA ARG A 130 5.65 7.35 -25.45
C ARG A 130 5.28 8.81 -25.70
N ASP A 131 4.00 9.10 -25.93
CA ASP A 131 3.51 10.48 -26.07
C ASP A 131 3.79 11.30 -24.79
N GLY A 132 3.59 10.70 -23.62
CA GLY A 132 3.94 11.30 -22.33
C GLY A 132 5.45 11.52 -22.14
N THR A 133 6.28 10.52 -22.46
CA THR A 133 7.75 10.66 -22.36
C THR A 133 8.32 11.66 -23.35
N ASP A 134 7.73 11.78 -24.54
CA ASP A 134 8.15 12.75 -25.55
C ASP A 134 7.82 14.18 -25.09
N LEU A 135 6.65 14.38 -24.46
CA LEU A 135 6.34 15.67 -23.83
C LEU A 135 7.34 16.00 -22.71
N LEU A 136 7.63 15.06 -21.80
CA LEU A 136 8.63 15.27 -20.75
C LEU A 136 10.00 15.60 -21.34
N ALA A 137 10.42 14.88 -22.38
CA ALA A 137 11.68 15.14 -23.06
C ALA A 137 11.73 16.53 -23.70
N ARG A 138 10.61 16.98 -24.27
CA ARG A 138 10.48 18.32 -24.84
C ARG A 138 10.50 19.41 -23.77
N VAL A 139 9.72 19.28 -22.71
CA VAL A 139 9.57 20.31 -21.67
C VAL A 139 10.83 20.40 -20.81
N LEU A 140 11.38 19.28 -20.37
CA LEU A 140 12.54 19.26 -19.47
C LEU A 140 13.85 19.46 -20.21
N PHE A 141 14.02 18.79 -21.35
CA PHE A 141 15.31 18.73 -22.04
C PHE A 141 15.31 19.48 -23.38
N GLY A 142 14.18 20.03 -23.83
CA GLY A 142 14.11 20.75 -25.11
C GLY A 142 14.23 19.84 -26.34
N ALA A 143 13.80 18.58 -26.23
CA ALA A 143 13.71 17.68 -27.38
C ALA A 143 12.79 18.23 -28.49
N ARG A 144 13.03 17.82 -29.74
CA ARG A 144 12.20 18.20 -30.88
C ARG A 144 10.76 17.69 -30.70
N ARG A 145 9.79 18.47 -31.17
CA ARG A 145 8.38 18.08 -31.17
C ARG A 145 8.19 16.82 -32.02
N SER A 146 7.61 15.79 -31.45
CA SER A 146 7.14 14.59 -32.16
C SER A 146 5.62 14.67 -32.40
N ASN A 147 5.15 13.95 -33.41
CA ASN A 147 3.73 13.72 -33.62
C ASN A 147 3.21 12.74 -32.57
N LEU A 148 1.99 12.99 -32.08
CA LEU A 148 1.34 12.07 -31.14
C LEU A 148 1.10 10.73 -31.82
N ARG A 149 1.38 9.65 -31.11
CA ARG A 149 1.11 8.28 -31.57
C ARG A 149 -0.35 7.94 -31.44
N LEU A 150 -1.05 8.54 -30.47
CA LEU A 150 -2.49 8.49 -30.35
C LEU A 150 -3.02 9.88 -30.67
N GLU A 151 -3.84 10.01 -31.71
CA GLU A 151 -4.46 11.26 -32.14
C GLU A 151 -5.61 11.67 -31.20
N ARG A 152 -5.35 11.63 -29.89
CA ARG A 152 -6.32 11.85 -28.82
C ARG A 152 -5.69 12.75 -27.75
N TRP A 153 -6.42 13.79 -27.35
CA TRP A 153 -5.95 14.77 -26.36
C TRP A 153 -5.55 14.14 -25.02
N TRP A 154 -6.24 13.06 -24.62
CA TRP A 154 -5.98 12.36 -23.36
C TRP A 154 -4.77 11.42 -23.40
N SER A 155 -4.13 11.21 -24.56
CA SER A 155 -2.97 10.32 -24.69
C SER A 155 -1.84 10.67 -23.73
N ILE A 156 -1.51 11.97 -23.64
CA ILE A 156 -0.44 12.47 -22.79
C ILE A 156 -0.76 12.23 -21.30
N PRO A 157 -1.87 12.73 -20.73
CA PRO A 157 -2.15 12.51 -19.32
C PRO A 157 -2.31 11.03 -18.98
N PHE A 158 -2.93 10.23 -19.85
CA PHE A 158 -3.03 8.77 -19.67
C PHE A 158 -1.65 8.10 -19.72
N GLY A 159 -0.76 8.55 -20.60
CA GLY A 159 0.61 8.07 -20.73
C GLY A 159 1.47 8.37 -19.50
N LEU A 160 1.38 9.60 -18.99
CA LEU A 160 2.05 10.01 -17.76
C LEU A 160 1.54 9.22 -16.55
N ALA A 161 0.22 9.08 -16.42
CA ALA A 161 -0.39 8.25 -15.38
C ALA A 161 0.05 6.77 -15.49
N SER A 162 0.17 6.25 -16.71
CA SER A 162 0.66 4.88 -16.97
C SER A 162 2.12 4.68 -16.59
N LEU A 163 2.96 5.73 -16.62
CA LEU A 163 4.35 5.71 -16.15
C LEU A 163 4.42 5.71 -14.62
N VAL A 164 3.59 6.53 -13.97
CA VAL A 164 3.61 6.72 -12.51
C VAL A 164 2.91 5.59 -11.75
N ALA A 165 1.76 5.13 -12.22
CA ALA A 165 0.92 4.18 -11.48
C ALA A 165 1.64 2.87 -11.09
N PRO A 166 2.40 2.19 -11.98
CA PRO A 166 3.16 1.00 -11.58
C PRO A 166 4.19 1.28 -10.48
N ALA A 167 4.87 2.43 -10.54
CA ALA A 167 5.85 2.81 -9.52
C ALA A 167 5.17 3.02 -8.16
N VAL A 168 4.02 3.70 -8.14
CA VAL A 168 3.21 3.88 -6.92
C VAL A 168 2.74 2.54 -6.35
N LEU A 169 2.24 1.62 -7.20
CA LEU A 169 1.81 0.30 -6.74
C LEU A 169 2.96 -0.54 -6.19
N VAL A 170 4.13 -0.51 -6.83
CA VAL A 170 5.32 -1.22 -6.34
C VAL A 170 5.76 -0.63 -5.00
N LEU A 171 5.85 0.69 -4.87
CA LEU A 171 6.21 1.34 -3.60
C LEU A 171 5.20 1.01 -2.50
N PHE A 172 3.90 1.01 -2.82
CA PHE A 172 2.85 0.61 -1.88
C PHE A 172 3.00 -0.86 -1.44
N ALA A 173 3.22 -1.78 -2.39
CA ALA A 173 3.40 -3.19 -2.11
C ALA A 173 4.65 -3.45 -1.24
N VAL A 174 5.78 -2.81 -1.57
CA VAL A 174 7.02 -2.88 -0.80
C VAL A 174 6.81 -2.32 0.60
N ALA A 175 6.22 -1.13 0.74
CA ALA A 175 5.95 -0.54 2.04
C ALA A 175 5.03 -1.44 2.90
N ARG A 176 4.07 -2.13 2.27
CA ARG A 176 3.20 -3.07 2.97
C ARG A 176 3.92 -4.35 3.37
N ALA A 177 4.82 -4.86 2.52
CA ALA A 177 5.66 -6.00 2.80
C ALA A 177 6.65 -5.71 3.93
N VAL A 178 7.35 -4.56 3.88
CA VAL A 178 8.23 -4.07 4.96
C VAL A 178 7.49 -4.08 6.30
N ARG A 179 6.28 -3.49 6.34
CA ARG A 179 5.45 -3.48 7.56
C ARG A 179 4.97 -4.87 7.99
N ALA A 180 4.71 -5.78 7.06
CA ALA A 180 4.27 -7.13 7.37
C ALA A 180 5.41 -8.02 7.89
N LEU A 181 6.64 -7.77 7.44
CA LEU A 181 7.84 -8.51 7.82
C LEU A 181 8.61 -7.85 8.97
N ALA A 182 8.24 -6.63 9.36
CA ALA A 182 8.78 -5.94 10.52
C ALA A 182 8.64 -6.82 11.77
N GLY A 183 9.73 -7.01 12.52
CA GLY A 183 9.77 -7.90 13.68
C GLY A 183 10.01 -9.38 13.37
N GLY A 184 10.19 -9.75 12.10
CA GLY A 184 10.44 -11.11 11.64
C GLY A 184 11.86 -11.66 11.91
N GLY A 185 12.70 -10.92 12.63
CA GLY A 185 14.10 -11.26 12.88
C GLY A 185 15.06 -10.92 11.72
N PRO A 186 16.38 -11.15 11.91
CA PRO A 186 17.42 -10.65 11.02
C PRO A 186 17.33 -11.19 9.58
N ILE A 187 16.89 -12.44 9.41
CA ILE A 187 16.76 -13.06 8.09
C ILE A 187 15.69 -12.32 7.25
N LEU A 188 14.52 -12.06 7.85
CA LEU A 188 13.45 -11.32 7.18
C LEU A 188 13.86 -9.85 6.95
N GLY A 189 14.63 -9.26 7.86
CA GLY A 189 15.27 -7.96 7.70
C GLY A 189 16.14 -7.85 6.44
N VAL A 190 17.05 -8.79 6.25
CA VAL A 190 17.92 -8.84 5.06
C VAL A 190 17.10 -9.00 3.78
N LEU A 191 16.04 -9.83 3.79
CA LEU A 191 15.17 -10.00 2.63
C LEU A 191 14.42 -8.72 2.26
N VAL A 192 13.97 -7.94 3.25
CA VAL A 192 13.33 -6.65 3.02
C VAL A 192 14.30 -5.67 2.35
N VAL A 193 15.51 -5.53 2.89
CA VAL A 193 16.54 -4.63 2.31
C VAL A 193 16.95 -5.09 0.91
N ALA A 194 17.04 -6.40 0.67
CA ALA A 194 17.31 -6.95 -0.65
C ALA A 194 16.21 -6.60 -1.65
N LEU A 195 14.93 -6.73 -1.24
CA LEU A 195 13.78 -6.34 -2.06
C LEU A 195 13.81 -4.84 -2.41
N GLU A 196 14.02 -3.97 -1.41
CA GLU A 196 14.14 -2.52 -1.62
C GLU A 196 15.30 -2.19 -2.58
N SER A 197 16.44 -2.86 -2.42
CA SER A 197 17.62 -2.68 -3.28
C SER A 197 17.33 -3.06 -4.73
N VAL A 198 16.60 -4.16 -4.97
CA VAL A 198 16.18 -4.56 -6.32
C VAL A 198 15.25 -3.52 -6.94
N VAL A 199 14.31 -2.98 -6.17
CA VAL A 199 13.36 -1.95 -6.63
C VAL A 199 14.11 -0.66 -6.99
N VAL A 200 15.03 -0.21 -6.14
CA VAL A 200 15.88 0.96 -6.40
C VAL A 200 16.74 0.74 -7.65
N LEU A 201 17.39 -0.43 -7.78
CA LEU A 201 18.21 -0.74 -8.94
C LEU A 201 17.38 -0.77 -10.23
N ALA A 202 16.18 -1.35 -10.19
CA ALA A 202 15.25 -1.34 -11.31
C ALA A 202 14.85 0.10 -11.70
N ALA A 203 14.50 0.94 -10.72
CA ALA A 203 14.15 2.34 -10.95
C ALA A 203 15.31 3.14 -11.56
N VAL A 204 16.53 3.00 -11.02
CA VAL A 204 17.75 3.63 -11.54
C VAL A 204 18.04 3.15 -12.96
N SER A 205 17.91 1.85 -13.24
CA SER A 205 18.13 1.29 -14.58
C SER A 205 17.13 1.84 -15.62
N LEU A 206 15.87 2.00 -15.24
CA LEU A 206 14.82 2.57 -16.09
C LEU A 206 15.06 4.05 -16.36
N LEU A 207 15.43 4.82 -15.32
CA LEU A 207 15.78 6.23 -15.44
C LEU A 207 17.03 6.43 -16.32
N ALA A 208 18.07 5.62 -16.13
CA ALA A 208 19.27 5.64 -16.96
C ALA A 208 18.95 5.33 -18.42
N ARG A 209 18.13 4.29 -18.69
CA ARG A 209 17.65 3.98 -20.05
C ARG A 209 16.82 5.12 -20.64
N ALA A 210 16.01 5.82 -19.85
CA ALA A 210 15.26 6.99 -20.31
C ALA A 210 16.19 8.15 -20.67
N LEU A 211 17.18 8.45 -19.82
CA LEU A 211 18.15 9.51 -20.05
C LEU A 211 19.02 9.23 -21.29
N LEU A 212 19.48 7.99 -21.44
CA LEU A 212 20.22 7.55 -22.63
C LEU A 212 19.40 7.70 -23.92
N ARG A 213 18.08 7.44 -23.87
CA ARG A 213 17.18 7.69 -25.01
C ARG A 213 17.09 9.17 -25.35
N VAL A 214 16.98 10.05 -24.35
CA VAL A 214 16.98 11.51 -24.56
C VAL A 214 18.31 11.99 -25.14
N LEU A 215 19.45 11.50 -24.63
CA LEU A 215 20.78 11.84 -25.17
C LEU A 215 20.93 11.41 -26.65
N ARG A 216 20.37 10.26 -27.02
CA ARG A 216 20.36 9.77 -28.41
C ARG A 216 19.41 10.54 -29.33
N SER A 217 18.48 11.33 -28.80
CA SER A 217 17.52 12.10 -29.59
C SER A 217 18.07 13.41 -30.18
N GLY A 218 19.36 13.69 -29.94
CA GLY A 218 20.06 14.87 -30.47
C GLY A 218 19.94 16.13 -29.60
N VAL A 219 19.51 15.99 -28.33
CA VAL A 219 19.51 17.09 -27.36
C VAL A 219 20.94 17.37 -26.88
N SER A 220 21.28 18.64 -26.61
CA SER A 220 22.58 19.03 -26.06
C SER A 220 22.88 18.32 -24.74
N ARG A 221 24.03 17.66 -24.64
CA ARG A 221 24.46 16.91 -23.43
C ARG A 221 24.50 17.80 -22.18
N LEU A 222 24.95 19.04 -22.32
CA LEU A 222 25.02 20.00 -21.21
C LEU A 222 23.63 20.25 -20.60
N ARG A 223 22.61 20.53 -21.43
CA ARG A 223 21.23 20.73 -20.94
C ARG A 223 20.71 19.51 -20.20
N VAL A 224 20.95 18.31 -20.75
CA VAL A 224 20.53 17.06 -20.09
C VAL A 224 21.17 16.93 -18.71
N ILE A 225 22.50 17.11 -18.62
CA ILE A 225 23.23 17.03 -17.35
C ILE A 225 22.76 18.10 -16.37
N SER A 226 22.65 19.36 -16.79
CA SER A 226 22.23 20.48 -15.92
C SER A 226 20.82 20.31 -15.39
N VAL A 227 19.87 19.92 -16.24
CA VAL A 227 18.47 19.69 -15.82
C VAL A 227 18.39 18.48 -14.91
N SER A 228 19.08 17.38 -15.23
CA SER A 228 19.13 16.21 -14.34
C SER A 228 19.77 16.54 -12.98
N ALA A 229 20.87 17.28 -12.96
CA ALA A 229 21.52 17.72 -11.72
C ALA A 229 20.59 18.61 -10.88
N LEU A 230 19.86 19.54 -11.52
CA LEU A 230 18.89 20.39 -10.84
C LEU A 230 17.70 19.60 -10.27
N LEU A 231 17.21 18.59 -11.01
CA LEU A 231 16.14 17.71 -10.52
C LEU A 231 16.61 16.89 -9.32
N VAL A 232 17.82 16.33 -9.38
CA VAL A 232 18.42 15.59 -8.25
C VAL A 232 18.62 16.51 -7.04
N ALA A 233 19.19 17.71 -7.25
CA ALA A 233 19.39 18.68 -6.19
C ALA A 233 18.07 19.11 -5.54
N SER A 234 17.01 19.31 -6.36
CA SER A 234 15.67 19.62 -5.87
C SER A 234 15.11 18.50 -5.00
N VAL A 235 15.24 17.23 -5.42
CA VAL A 235 14.78 16.07 -4.63
C VAL A 235 15.53 15.96 -3.31
N VAL A 236 16.87 16.05 -3.35
CA VAL A 236 17.72 16.02 -2.15
C VAL A 236 17.33 17.14 -1.18
N THR A 237 17.19 18.37 -1.69
CA THR A 237 16.80 19.53 -0.88
C THR A 237 15.42 19.33 -0.26
N ALA A 238 14.44 18.87 -1.03
CA ALA A 238 13.10 18.59 -0.53
C ALA A 238 13.13 17.58 0.62
N GLY A 239 13.87 16.47 0.50
CA GLY A 239 13.91 15.50 1.59
C GLY A 239 14.67 15.94 2.85
N VAL A 240 15.56 16.93 2.75
CA VAL A 240 16.18 17.59 3.92
C VAL A 240 15.21 18.57 4.57
N LEU A 241 14.46 19.33 3.77
CA LEU A 241 13.60 20.40 4.24
C LEU A 241 12.22 19.93 4.72
N ILE A 242 11.74 18.76 4.29
CA ILE A 242 10.44 18.22 4.71
C ILE A 242 10.57 17.60 6.11
N PRO A 243 9.98 18.22 7.16
CA PRO A 243 9.93 17.62 8.49
C PRO A 243 8.87 16.52 8.53
N VAL A 244 9.21 15.40 9.13
CA VAL A 244 8.30 14.28 9.36
C VAL A 244 8.19 14.05 10.87
N PRO A 245 6.98 14.18 11.45
CA PRO A 245 6.77 13.87 12.86
C PRO A 245 6.94 12.36 13.07
N VAL A 246 7.81 11.99 14.01
CA VAL A 246 7.99 10.60 14.40
C VAL A 246 6.99 10.29 15.48
N THR A 247 6.13 9.29 15.26
CA THR A 247 5.14 8.87 16.24
C THR A 247 5.26 7.38 16.54
N ALA A 248 5.17 7.00 17.81
CA ALA A 248 4.98 5.60 18.22
C ALA A 248 3.54 5.37 18.67
N THR A 249 3.02 4.16 18.43
CA THR A 249 1.73 3.73 18.96
C THR A 249 1.97 2.68 20.03
N LEU A 250 1.56 2.98 21.26
CA LEU A 250 1.66 2.10 22.43
C LEU A 250 0.26 1.85 23.01
N GLY A 251 0.13 0.93 23.96
CA GLY A 251 -1.14 0.70 24.65
C GLY A 251 -1.34 1.68 25.80
N PHE A 252 -2.58 1.96 26.17
CA PHE A 252 -2.88 2.56 27.48
C PHE A 252 -3.92 1.74 28.23
N VAL A 253 -3.87 1.83 29.56
CA VAL A 253 -4.86 1.23 30.47
C VAL A 253 -5.19 2.23 31.56
N VAL A 254 -6.45 2.31 31.94
CA VAL A 254 -6.92 3.08 33.08
C VAL A 254 -6.91 2.19 34.33
N ARG A 255 -6.16 2.58 35.37
CA ARG A 255 -6.10 1.88 36.66
C ARG A 255 -6.16 2.87 37.81
N ASP A 256 -7.04 2.59 38.77
CA ASP A 256 -7.13 3.36 40.02
C ASP A 256 -7.12 4.88 39.77
N ASP A 257 -7.93 5.32 38.79
CA ASP A 257 -8.06 6.72 38.38
C ASP A 257 -6.81 7.35 37.72
N HIS A 258 -5.89 6.51 37.26
CA HIS A 258 -4.68 6.93 36.57
C HIS A 258 -4.55 6.23 35.22
N VAL A 259 -4.20 7.01 34.19
CA VAL A 259 -3.91 6.46 32.87
C VAL A 259 -2.42 6.13 32.79
N VAL A 260 -2.10 4.87 32.49
CA VAL A 260 -0.73 4.40 32.33
C VAL A 260 -0.49 3.91 30.92
N LEU A 261 0.71 4.21 30.42
CA LEU A 261 1.16 3.78 29.11
C LEU A 261 1.90 2.46 29.24
N VAL A 262 1.53 1.50 28.39
CA VAL A 262 1.96 0.11 28.48
C VAL A 262 2.53 -0.38 27.15
N GLN A 263 3.54 -1.24 27.25
CA GLN A 263 4.20 -1.89 26.13
C GLN A 263 4.24 -3.40 26.36
N ALA A 264 4.17 -4.21 25.30
CA ALA A 264 4.30 -5.65 25.44
C ALA A 264 5.65 -6.00 26.08
N ALA A 265 5.66 -6.93 27.06
CA ALA A 265 6.85 -7.18 27.88
C ALA A 265 8.06 -7.72 27.10
N GLN A 266 7.86 -8.18 25.87
CA GLN A 266 8.94 -8.68 25.00
C GLN A 266 9.60 -7.59 24.14
N ASN A 267 9.04 -6.38 24.09
CA ASN A 267 9.52 -5.29 23.23
C ASN A 267 9.60 -4.00 24.03
N VAL A 268 10.48 -3.83 25.03
CA VAL A 268 10.64 -2.53 25.72
C VAL A 268 11.63 -1.68 24.92
N ASP A 269 11.22 -1.27 23.72
CA ASP A 269 12.12 -0.64 22.75
C ASP A 269 11.88 0.87 22.60
N VAL A 270 10.79 1.41 23.17
CA VAL A 270 10.39 2.81 22.93
C VAL A 270 10.61 3.62 24.19
N GLU A 271 11.71 4.38 24.20
CA GLU A 271 11.95 5.38 25.24
C GLU A 271 10.99 6.57 25.06
N VAL A 272 10.17 6.83 26.08
CA VAL A 272 9.17 7.90 26.03
C VAL A 272 9.81 9.20 26.53
N PRO A 273 9.88 10.27 25.71
CA PRO A 273 10.42 11.55 26.16
C PRO A 273 9.56 12.17 27.27
N ALA A 274 10.21 12.81 28.23
CA ALA A 274 9.49 13.56 29.27
C ALA A 274 8.72 14.73 28.65
N GLY A 275 7.41 14.81 28.94
CA GLY A 275 6.55 15.85 28.39
C GLY A 275 6.04 15.55 26.96
N ALA A 276 6.23 14.33 26.44
CA ALA A 276 5.72 13.99 25.11
C ALA A 276 4.20 14.10 25.04
N HIS A 277 3.69 14.73 23.98
CA HIS A 277 2.26 14.78 23.69
C HIS A 277 1.76 13.41 23.25
N VAL A 278 0.65 12.98 23.87
CA VAL A 278 0.02 11.69 23.66
C VAL A 278 -1.43 11.91 23.23
N VAL A 279 -1.82 11.29 22.13
CA VAL A 279 -3.21 11.24 21.67
C VAL A 279 -3.77 9.86 22.03
N LEU A 280 -4.81 9.83 22.85
CA LEU A 280 -5.51 8.61 23.25
C LEU A 280 -6.56 8.26 22.20
N MET A 281 -6.58 7.00 21.79
CA MET A 281 -7.46 6.48 20.74
C MET A 281 -8.16 5.19 21.17
N SER A 282 -9.38 4.96 20.68
CA SER A 282 -10.06 3.68 20.87
C SER A 282 -9.36 2.54 20.10
N SER A 283 -9.56 1.30 20.54
CA SER A 283 -9.02 0.08 19.91
C SER A 283 -10.05 -0.57 18.98
N GLY A 284 -10.34 0.06 17.83
CA GLY A 284 -11.27 -0.49 16.83
C GLY A 284 -10.55 -1.25 15.70
N ILE A 285 -11.28 -2.16 15.02
CA ILE A 285 -10.76 -2.91 13.85
C ILE A 285 -10.76 -2.05 12.59
N LEU A 286 -11.82 -1.25 12.40
CA LEU A 286 -12.05 -0.44 11.19
C LEU A 286 -11.60 1.01 11.36
N ALA A 287 -11.84 1.60 12.53
CA ALA A 287 -11.52 2.98 12.84
C ALA A 287 -11.17 3.11 14.32
N ASN A 288 -10.28 4.04 14.62
CA ASN A 288 -9.92 4.42 15.99
C ASN A 288 -10.32 5.88 16.18
N ASP A 289 -11.19 6.13 17.15
CA ASP A 289 -11.64 7.47 17.50
C ASP A 289 -10.71 8.08 18.53
N GLN A 290 -10.44 9.38 18.40
CA GLN A 290 -9.68 10.11 19.41
C GLN A 290 -10.56 10.30 20.65
N VAL A 291 -10.14 9.72 21.78
CA VAL A 291 -10.89 9.76 23.06
C VAL A 291 -10.34 10.80 24.04
N GLY A 292 -9.10 11.28 23.83
CA GLY A 292 -8.51 12.34 24.65
C GLY A 292 -7.07 12.67 24.28
N THR A 293 -6.50 13.64 24.99
CA THR A 293 -5.08 14.02 24.89
C THR A 293 -4.42 14.03 26.26
N ALA A 294 -3.17 13.61 26.33
CA ALA A 294 -2.40 13.52 27.56
C ALA A 294 -0.93 13.89 27.36
N ILE A 295 -0.22 14.11 28.47
CA ILE A 295 1.22 14.35 28.50
C ILE A 295 1.90 13.18 29.21
N ALA A 296 2.95 12.64 28.60
CA ALA A 296 3.69 11.53 29.17
C ALA A 296 4.69 11.97 30.24
N ARG A 297 4.61 11.35 31.41
CA ARG A 297 5.61 11.37 32.49
C ARG A 297 6.31 10.01 32.56
N PRO A 298 7.54 9.90 32.04
CA PRO A 298 8.28 8.65 32.01
C PRO A 298 8.48 8.10 33.41
N ARG A 299 8.41 6.77 33.55
CA ARG A 299 8.64 6.09 34.81
C ARG A 299 9.55 4.89 34.60
N ARG A 300 10.16 4.39 35.68
CA ARG A 300 10.94 3.16 35.60
C ARG A 300 10.05 2.00 35.11
N PRO A 301 10.48 1.25 34.07
CA PRO A 301 9.73 0.13 33.52
C PRO A 301 9.29 -0.84 34.62
N THR A 302 7.99 -0.99 34.82
CA THR A 302 7.43 -1.88 35.86
C THR A 302 6.59 -2.99 35.22
N PRO A 303 6.91 -4.28 35.43
CA PRO A 303 6.14 -5.39 34.87
C PRO A 303 4.69 -5.40 35.36
N THR A 304 3.76 -5.74 34.48
CA THR A 304 2.34 -5.84 34.79
C THR A 304 1.59 -6.79 33.84
N LYS A 305 0.30 -7.03 34.10
CA LYS A 305 -0.61 -7.74 33.19
C LYS A 305 -1.71 -6.81 32.72
N VAL A 306 -1.91 -6.72 31.41
CA VAL A 306 -2.93 -5.85 30.79
C VAL A 306 -3.91 -6.69 29.96
N PRO A 307 -5.16 -6.25 29.80
CA PRO A 307 -6.10 -6.92 28.91
C PRO A 307 -5.59 -6.87 27.45
N LEU A 308 -5.96 -7.86 26.64
CA LEU A 308 -5.45 -8.03 25.27
C LEU A 308 -5.76 -6.83 24.36
N ASP A 309 -6.92 -6.20 24.57
CA ASP A 309 -7.42 -5.03 23.83
C ASP A 309 -6.61 -3.74 24.05
N ALA A 310 -5.78 -3.70 25.09
CA ALA A 310 -4.81 -2.64 25.32
C ALA A 310 -3.62 -2.70 24.34
N LEU A 311 -3.32 -3.88 23.80
CA LEU A 311 -2.15 -4.11 22.95
C LEU A 311 -2.53 -4.45 21.50
N LEU A 312 -3.69 -5.08 21.30
CA LEU A 312 -4.20 -5.47 19.99
C LEU A 312 -5.62 -4.93 19.79
N PRO A 313 -6.03 -4.61 18.55
CA PRO A 313 -7.39 -4.16 18.24
C PRO A 313 -8.37 -5.35 18.22
N VAL A 314 -8.38 -6.16 19.27
CA VAL A 314 -9.24 -7.34 19.43
C VAL A 314 -9.74 -7.40 20.86
N THR A 315 -11.06 -7.36 21.05
CA THR A 315 -11.69 -7.52 22.36
C THR A 315 -11.73 -9.00 22.74
N ALA A 316 -10.99 -9.40 23.76
CA ALA A 316 -11.02 -10.74 24.33
C ALA A 316 -11.21 -10.67 25.84
N ALA A 317 -12.45 -10.88 26.31
CA ALA A 317 -12.78 -10.82 27.72
C ALA A 317 -11.98 -11.88 28.52
N GLY A 318 -11.34 -11.46 29.61
CA GLY A 318 -10.61 -12.34 30.52
C GLY A 318 -9.21 -12.78 30.06
N VAL A 319 -8.75 -12.37 28.87
CA VAL A 319 -7.39 -12.67 28.39
C VAL A 319 -6.46 -11.53 28.77
N SER A 320 -5.45 -11.83 29.60
CA SER A 320 -4.41 -10.87 30.00
C SER A 320 -3.05 -11.26 29.46
N VAL A 321 -2.28 -10.27 29.02
CA VAL A 321 -0.95 -10.43 28.44
C VAL A 321 0.09 -9.72 29.33
N PRO A 322 1.29 -10.30 29.50
CA PRO A 322 2.39 -9.62 30.16
C PRO A 322 2.78 -8.33 29.42
N ALA A 323 2.84 -7.23 30.15
CA ALA A 323 3.22 -5.91 29.66
C ALA A 323 4.13 -5.20 30.66
N VAL A 324 4.68 -4.07 30.25
CA VAL A 324 5.52 -3.22 31.08
C VAL A 324 4.95 -1.81 31.04
N VAL A 325 4.77 -1.21 32.21
CA VAL A 325 4.38 0.20 32.35
C VAL A 325 5.62 1.06 32.15
N VAL A 326 5.57 1.98 31.18
CA VAL A 326 6.73 2.82 30.81
C VAL A 326 6.52 4.31 31.10
N ALA A 327 5.28 4.77 31.20
CA ALA A 327 4.96 6.15 31.56
C ALA A 327 3.60 6.27 32.25
N ARG A 328 3.45 7.30 33.08
CA ARG A 328 2.14 7.79 33.56
C ARG A 328 1.68 8.90 32.61
N LEU A 329 0.38 8.97 32.34
CA LEU A 329 -0.20 10.00 31.49
C LEU A 329 -0.96 11.01 32.37
N GLU A 330 -0.66 12.29 32.18
CA GLU A 330 -1.45 13.41 32.70
C GLU A 330 -2.45 13.82 31.62
N VAL A 331 -3.73 13.46 31.80
CA VAL A 331 -4.79 13.74 30.82
C VAL A 331 -5.15 15.23 30.91
N ALA A 332 -5.18 15.92 29.76
CA ALA A 332 -5.41 17.37 29.69
C ALA A 332 -6.90 17.77 29.81
N GLU A 333 -7.81 16.90 29.36
CA GLU A 333 -9.26 17.06 29.47
C GLU A 333 -9.86 15.75 29.99
N GLU A 334 -10.49 15.81 31.16
CA GLU A 334 -11.23 14.70 31.77
C GLU A 334 -12.53 14.48 30.96
N ASN A 335 -12.44 13.71 29.88
CA ASN A 335 -13.65 13.16 29.28
C ASN A 335 -14.15 12.03 30.19
N ASP A 336 -15.37 12.17 30.72
CA ASP A 336 -16.06 11.24 31.64
C ASP A 336 -16.19 9.78 31.12
N THR A 337 -15.72 9.48 29.90
CA THR A 337 -15.84 8.16 29.27
C THR A 337 -14.55 7.71 28.58
N LEU A 338 -13.40 7.80 29.26
CA LEU A 338 -12.22 7.09 28.79
C LEU A 338 -12.46 5.57 28.83
N PRO A 339 -12.18 4.82 27.75
CA PRO A 339 -12.29 3.37 27.77
C PRO A 339 -11.24 2.79 28.73
N SER A 340 -11.53 1.62 29.31
CA SER A 340 -10.64 0.94 30.26
C SER A 340 -9.26 0.61 29.67
N ALA A 341 -9.20 0.43 28.34
CA ALA A 341 -7.98 0.23 27.57
C ALA A 341 -8.12 0.79 26.15
N GLY A 342 -7.00 1.13 25.53
CA GLY A 342 -6.96 1.63 24.16
C GLY A 342 -5.54 1.79 23.61
N GLN A 343 -5.41 2.50 22.49
CA GLN A 343 -4.12 2.84 21.87
C GLN A 343 -3.74 4.29 22.15
N ALA A 344 -2.45 4.54 22.34
CA ALA A 344 -1.88 5.86 22.61
C ALA A 344 -0.82 6.17 21.55
N ARG A 345 -1.01 7.25 20.78
CA ARG A 345 -0.04 7.75 19.80
C ARG A 345 0.80 8.85 20.42
N ILE A 346 2.12 8.63 20.48
CA ILE A 346 3.08 9.50 21.17
C ILE A 346 3.98 10.17 20.14
N GLY A 347 4.19 11.48 20.27
CA GLY A 347 5.20 12.21 19.50
C GLY A 347 6.62 11.99 20.05
N LEU A 348 7.51 11.42 19.23
CA LEU A 348 8.92 11.17 19.55
C LEU A 348 9.87 12.24 18.98
N GLY A 349 9.32 13.38 18.54
CA GLY A 349 10.05 14.47 17.91
C GLY A 349 9.89 14.52 16.38
N VAL A 350 10.78 15.25 15.72
CA VAL A 350 10.74 15.50 14.27
C VAL A 350 12.05 15.05 13.65
N ARG A 351 11.97 14.29 12.55
CA ARG A 351 13.12 13.93 11.71
C ARG A 351 12.89 14.46 10.30
N ASN A 352 13.94 14.64 9.51
CA ASN A 352 13.72 14.94 8.10
C ASN A 352 13.26 13.69 7.33
N LEU A 353 12.72 13.89 6.12
CA LEU A 353 12.20 12.80 5.30
C LEU A 353 13.28 11.76 4.98
N TRP A 354 14.52 12.16 4.68
CA TRP A 354 15.60 11.21 4.38
C TRP A 354 15.95 10.32 5.56
N GLN A 355 16.07 10.89 6.75
CA GLN A 355 16.29 10.15 7.99
C GLN A 355 15.14 9.20 8.25
N THR A 356 13.90 9.64 8.06
CA THR A 356 12.72 8.79 8.28
C THR A 356 12.68 7.61 7.31
N LEU A 357 12.95 7.85 6.02
CA LEU A 357 13.01 6.78 5.01
C LEU A 357 14.16 5.81 5.29
N TRP A 358 15.35 6.32 5.67
CA TRP A 358 16.48 5.49 6.04
C TRP A 358 16.20 4.63 7.28
N THR A 359 15.60 5.22 8.32
CA THR A 359 15.24 4.47 9.52
C THR A 359 14.22 3.38 9.21
N THR A 360 13.20 3.71 8.42
CA THR A 360 12.08 2.79 8.13
C THR A 360 12.48 1.67 7.17
N GLY A 361 13.25 1.98 6.12
CA GLY A 361 13.62 1.01 5.08
C GLY A 361 14.89 0.21 5.40
N VAL A 362 15.84 0.80 6.14
CA VAL A 362 17.15 0.18 6.36
C VAL A 362 17.37 -0.21 7.81
N THR A 363 17.27 0.73 8.76
CA THR A 363 17.68 0.44 10.15
C THR A 363 16.68 -0.47 10.87
N MET A 364 15.37 -0.19 10.74
CA MET A 364 14.32 -0.95 11.42
C MET A 364 14.21 -2.40 10.90
N PRO A 365 14.34 -2.69 9.59
CA PRO A 365 14.36 -4.08 9.15
C PRO A 365 15.60 -4.83 9.62
N LEU A 366 16.75 -4.17 9.74
CA LEU A 366 18.01 -4.80 10.14
C LEU A 366 18.22 -4.86 11.66
N SER A 367 17.40 -4.17 12.47
CA SER A 367 17.53 -4.22 13.93
C SER A 367 17.25 -5.63 14.44
N LEU A 368 18.16 -6.14 15.26
CA LEU A 368 17.97 -7.41 15.95
C LEU A 368 16.92 -7.22 17.05
N PRO A 369 16.01 -8.19 17.27
CA PRO A 369 15.15 -8.18 18.46
C PRO A 369 16.04 -8.14 19.71
N GLY A 370 16.00 -7.04 20.47
CA GLY A 370 16.73 -6.86 21.73
C GLY A 370 18.15 -6.28 21.66
N SER A 371 18.56 -5.60 20.58
CA SER A 371 19.91 -4.99 20.50
C SER A 371 20.03 -3.50 20.86
N GLU A 372 18.94 -2.82 21.24
CA GLU A 372 19.07 -1.52 21.91
C GLU A 372 19.15 -1.77 23.42
N LYS A 373 20.38 -1.73 23.93
CA LYS A 373 20.71 -1.88 25.36
C LYS A 373 20.45 -0.61 26.13
#